data_AF-A0A661MQW7-F1
#
_entry.id   AF-A0A661MQW7-F1
#
_cell.length_a   1.000
_cell.length_b   1.000
_cell.length_c   1.000
_cell.angle_alpha   90.00
_cell.angle_beta   90.00
_cell.angle_gamma   90.00
#
_symmetry.space_group_name_H-M   'P 1'
#
loop_
_entity.id
_entity.type
_entity.pdbx_description
1 polymer ?
#
loop_
_entity_poly.entity_id
_entity_poly.type
_entity_poly.pdbx_seq_one_letter_code
_entity_poly.pdbx_strand_id
1 'polypeptide(L)'
;MSMLGSAAMHALLFIPWFRLESWDIPLPFSLPVLGDTLSIQPFGVLVATGVLVGAWVAGRFAQRNGLDTIATGDLVTYAVVTGFILGYFLNGLFYERETLMEVLRHPSMLFSTWLGLSSYGGFFGGILGCFIWRYRKKMPLLPYANAVCFGLPFGWFFGRMGCFVVHDHAGKVTDFALAVADYRFGAPPFQPRHDLGFYEVLYSAAIIALFIWLERRSRRPVGFYCVMLPLVYAPVRFLLDFLRAAPLEGGDVRYVGLTPAQWSSIAMVGIGVAVWQFGVKPRMAEGEPESANA
;
A
#
# COMPACT_ATOMS: atom_id res chain seq x y z
N MET A 1 -4.64 27.53 40.94
CA MET A 1 -5.39 26.44 40.26
C MET A 1 -5.54 26.82 38.79
N SER A 2 -4.98 26.21 37.75
CA SER A 2 -3.87 25.25 37.56
C SER A 2 -3.54 25.31 36.06
N MET A 3 -2.76 26.31 35.61
CA MET A 3 -2.27 26.36 34.20
C MET A 3 -1.39 25.13 33.87
N LEU A 4 -0.75 24.54 34.87
CA LEU A 4 0.00 23.28 34.77
C LEU A 4 -0.91 22.04 34.62
N GLY A 5 -2.20 22.14 34.98
CA GLY A 5 -3.15 21.03 34.90
C GLY A 5 -3.74 20.83 33.51
N SER A 6 -3.99 21.91 32.75
CA SER A 6 -4.54 21.80 31.40
C SER A 6 -3.48 21.32 30.41
N ALA A 7 -2.25 21.88 30.42
CA ALA A 7 -1.19 21.46 29.51
C ALA A 7 -0.79 19.99 29.70
N ALA A 8 -0.72 19.51 30.94
CA ALA A 8 -0.45 18.11 31.25
C ALA A 8 -1.60 17.16 30.84
N MET A 9 -2.87 17.60 30.93
CA MET A 9 -4.01 16.82 30.44
C MET A 9 -4.06 16.73 28.91
N HIS A 10 -3.68 17.78 28.17
CA HIS A 10 -3.59 17.74 26.70
C HIS A 10 -2.41 16.87 26.21
N ALA A 11 -1.29 16.84 26.95
CA ALA A 11 -0.14 16.00 26.63
C ALA A 11 -0.40 14.49 26.80
N LEU A 12 -1.43 14.09 27.56
CA LEU A 12 -1.85 12.69 27.72
C LEU A 12 -2.93 12.27 26.71
N LEU A 13 -3.53 13.23 25.99
CA LEU A 13 -4.65 12.97 25.07
C LEU A 13 -4.21 12.70 23.63
N PHE A 14 -3.01 13.12 23.24
CA PHE A 14 -2.52 13.00 21.86
C PHE A 14 -1.21 12.20 21.78
N ILE A 15 -0.96 11.64 20.61
CA ILE A 15 0.32 11.00 20.28
C ILE A 15 1.36 12.12 20.17
N PRO A 16 2.48 12.08 20.94
CA PRO A 16 3.53 13.07 20.80
C PRO A 16 4.11 13.07 19.39
N TRP A 17 4.45 14.25 18.87
CA TRP A 17 5.16 14.34 17.59
C TRP A 17 6.48 13.56 17.67
N PHE A 18 6.71 12.71 16.68
CA PHE A 18 8.00 12.12 16.39
C PHE A 18 8.20 12.13 14.88
N ARG A 19 9.40 11.84 14.40
CA ARG A 19 9.63 11.55 12.99
C ARG A 19 10.91 10.73 12.89
N LEU A 20 10.86 9.65 12.12
CA LEU A 20 12.09 8.93 11.79
C LEU A 20 12.74 9.64 10.61
N GLU A 21 13.85 10.30 10.89
CA GLU A 21 14.69 10.93 9.87
C GLU A 21 15.53 9.88 9.12
N SER A 22 16.09 10.27 7.99
CA SER A 22 17.01 9.41 7.24
C SER A 22 18.26 9.08 8.04
N TRP A 23 18.77 7.85 7.87
CA TRP A 23 20.07 7.48 8.37
C TRP A 23 21.12 7.76 7.30
N ASP A 24 21.94 8.78 7.53
CA ASP A 24 23.00 9.19 6.62
C ASP A 24 24.32 8.51 7.04
N ILE A 25 24.71 7.48 6.30
CA ILE A 25 25.89 6.67 6.59
C ILE A 25 27.05 7.19 5.72
N PRO A 26 28.11 7.77 6.31
CA PRO A 26 29.26 8.23 5.54
C PRO A 26 30.00 7.04 4.92
N LEU A 27 30.33 7.15 3.64
CA LEU A 27 31.07 6.14 2.89
C LEU A 27 32.57 6.47 2.91
N PRO A 28 33.46 5.45 2.96
CA PRO A 28 34.90 5.68 2.89
C PRO A 28 35.40 6.06 1.48
N PHE A 29 34.51 6.12 0.49
CA PHE A 29 34.76 6.49 -0.89
C PHE A 29 33.54 7.21 -1.47
N SER A 30 33.77 8.05 -2.49
CA SER A 30 32.69 8.69 -3.23
C SER A 30 32.22 7.79 -4.37
N LEU A 31 30.91 7.49 -4.40
CA LEU A 31 30.27 6.80 -5.51
C LEU A 31 29.75 7.81 -6.53
N PRO A 32 29.92 7.56 -7.85
CA PRO A 32 29.47 8.50 -8.89
C PRO A 32 27.99 8.89 -8.83
N VAL A 33 27.17 8.06 -8.19
CA VAL A 33 25.70 8.22 -8.12
C VAL A 33 25.22 8.56 -6.71
N LEU A 34 25.79 7.93 -5.69
CA LEU A 34 25.36 8.08 -4.29
C LEU A 34 26.15 9.16 -3.53
N GLY A 35 27.20 9.71 -4.13
CA GLY A 35 28.10 10.64 -3.46
C GLY A 35 28.91 9.95 -2.36
N ASP A 36 29.23 10.71 -1.32
CA ASP A 36 30.01 10.27 -0.16
C ASP A 36 29.14 9.75 1.00
N THR A 37 27.82 9.78 0.87
CA THR A 37 26.89 9.48 1.95
C THR A 37 25.76 8.60 1.44
N LEU A 38 25.56 7.45 2.09
CA LEU A 38 24.43 6.58 1.83
C LEU A 38 23.26 6.96 2.76
N SER A 39 22.24 7.61 2.20
CA SER A 39 21.02 7.95 2.93
C SER A 39 20.00 6.81 2.87
N ILE A 40 19.66 6.24 4.02
CA ILE A 40 18.64 5.18 4.15
C ILE A 40 17.37 5.79 4.74
N GLN A 41 16.30 5.80 3.95
CA GLN A 41 15.00 6.28 4.39
C GLN A 41 14.22 5.18 5.16
N PRO A 42 13.72 5.46 6.37
CA PRO A 42 12.90 4.53 7.15
C PRO A 42 11.66 4.02 6.39
N PHE A 43 11.05 4.89 5.60
CA PHE A 43 9.93 4.55 4.73
C PHE A 43 10.29 3.42 3.76
N GLY A 44 11.43 3.53 3.07
CA GLY A 44 11.90 2.53 2.11
C GLY A 44 12.19 1.17 2.76
N VAL A 45 12.78 1.17 3.95
CA VAL A 45 13.04 -0.06 4.74
C VAL A 45 11.73 -0.75 5.12
N LEU A 46 10.73 0.00 5.56
CA LEU A 46 9.42 -0.55 5.91
C LEU A 46 8.67 -1.07 4.68
N VAL A 47 8.70 -0.36 3.55
CA VAL A 47 8.13 -0.84 2.29
C VAL A 47 8.80 -2.13 1.82
N ALA A 48 10.13 -2.19 1.84
CA ALA A 48 10.88 -3.41 1.49
C ALA A 48 10.49 -4.58 2.41
N THR A 49 10.40 -4.32 3.72
CA THR A 49 9.91 -5.31 4.70
C THR A 49 8.50 -5.78 4.36
N GLY A 50 7.60 -4.85 4.01
CA GLY A 50 6.23 -5.16 3.60
C GLY A 50 6.17 -6.05 2.37
N VAL A 51 6.97 -5.77 1.34
CA VAL A 51 7.06 -6.60 0.13
C VAL A 51 7.52 -8.02 0.50
N LEU A 52 8.57 -8.16 1.30
CA LEU A 52 9.10 -9.46 1.71
C LEU A 52 8.11 -10.26 2.55
N VAL A 53 7.47 -9.63 3.55
CA VAL A 53 6.48 -10.28 4.41
C VAL A 53 5.23 -10.64 3.60
N GLY A 54 4.72 -9.74 2.77
CA GLY A 54 3.56 -10.01 1.92
C GLY A 54 3.82 -11.15 0.94
N ALA A 55 4.99 -11.17 0.29
CA ALA A 55 5.42 -12.25 -0.60
C ALA A 55 5.54 -13.59 0.14
N TRP A 56 6.14 -13.59 1.33
CA TRP A 56 6.27 -14.77 2.17
C TRP A 56 4.91 -15.33 2.58
N VAL A 57 3.98 -14.48 3.03
CA VAL A 57 2.61 -14.90 3.38
C VAL A 57 1.87 -15.45 2.16
N ALA A 58 1.97 -14.78 1.01
CA ALA A 58 1.37 -15.25 -0.23
C ALA A 58 1.93 -16.64 -0.63
N GLY A 59 3.25 -16.85 -0.52
CA GLY A 59 3.89 -18.13 -0.77
C GLY A 59 3.44 -19.23 0.20
N ARG A 60 3.32 -18.92 1.50
CA ARG A 60 2.77 -19.86 2.49
C ARG A 60 1.31 -20.20 2.23
N PHE A 61 0.50 -19.23 1.82
CA PHE A 61 -0.88 -19.45 1.42
C PHE A 61 -0.94 -20.34 0.17
N ALA A 62 -0.12 -20.05 -0.84
CA ALA A 62 -0.02 -20.84 -2.06
C ALA A 62 0.34 -22.31 -1.78
N GLN A 63 1.40 -22.54 -0.99
CA GLN A 63 1.83 -23.88 -0.60
C GLN A 63 0.71 -24.68 0.08
N ARG A 64 0.00 -24.06 1.02
CA ARG A 64 -1.11 -24.70 1.75
C ARG A 64 -2.32 -25.03 0.88
N ASN A 65 -2.46 -24.35 -0.25
CA ASN A 65 -3.55 -24.53 -1.21
C ASN A 65 -3.10 -25.27 -2.48
N GLY A 66 -1.94 -25.94 -2.46
CA GLY A 66 -1.46 -26.76 -3.57
C GLY A 66 -1.04 -25.95 -4.82
N LEU A 67 -0.78 -24.65 -4.66
CA LEU A 67 -0.29 -23.81 -5.75
C LEU A 67 1.24 -23.82 -5.80
N ASP A 68 1.78 -23.70 -7.01
CA ASP A 68 3.22 -23.55 -7.20
C ASP A 68 3.73 -22.25 -6.56
N THR A 69 4.62 -22.38 -5.59
CA THR A 69 5.22 -21.26 -4.86
C THR A 69 6.16 -20.44 -5.73
N ILE A 70 6.82 -21.04 -6.72
CA ILE A 70 7.70 -20.34 -7.66
C ILE A 70 6.85 -19.44 -8.56
N ALA A 71 5.80 -20.00 -9.17
CA ALA A 71 4.84 -19.23 -9.95
C ALA A 71 4.16 -18.11 -9.14
N THR A 72 3.90 -18.33 -7.84
CA THR A 72 3.39 -17.28 -6.93
C THR A 72 4.41 -16.17 -6.71
N GLY A 73 5.67 -16.52 -6.46
CA GLY A 73 6.78 -15.56 -6.33
C GLY A 73 7.01 -14.78 -7.62
N ASP A 74 6.89 -15.43 -8.77
CA ASP A 74 6.94 -14.78 -10.08
C ASP A 74 5.81 -13.75 -10.21
N LEU A 75 4.56 -14.09 -9.85
CA LEU A 75 3.45 -13.15 -9.92
C LEU A 75 3.70 -11.92 -9.04
N VAL A 76 4.15 -12.12 -7.80
CA VAL A 76 4.52 -11.02 -6.90
C VAL A 76 5.62 -10.16 -7.50
N THR A 77 6.65 -10.78 -8.07
CA THR A 77 7.77 -10.07 -8.71
C THR A 77 7.28 -9.22 -9.89
N TYR A 78 6.46 -9.78 -10.76
CA TYR A 78 5.87 -9.02 -11.88
C TYR A 78 5.06 -7.84 -11.36
N ALA A 79 4.19 -8.04 -10.37
CA ALA A 79 3.37 -6.98 -9.79
C ALA A 79 4.22 -5.87 -9.14
N VAL A 80 5.23 -6.24 -8.36
CA VAL A 80 6.13 -5.28 -7.68
C VAL A 80 6.94 -4.49 -8.70
N VAL A 81 7.63 -5.17 -9.63
CA VAL A 81 8.50 -4.51 -10.62
C VAL A 81 7.71 -3.56 -11.50
N THR A 82 6.58 -4.01 -12.06
CA THR A 82 5.73 -3.14 -12.89
C THR A 82 5.08 -2.02 -12.08
N GLY A 83 4.74 -2.28 -10.80
CA GLY A 83 4.30 -1.27 -9.85
C GLY A 83 5.34 -0.16 -9.64
N PHE A 84 6.60 -0.50 -9.37
CA PHE A 84 7.68 0.48 -9.22
C PHE A 84 7.94 1.26 -10.51
N ILE A 85 8.00 0.56 -11.65
CA ILE A 85 8.21 1.19 -12.95
C ILE A 85 7.09 2.20 -13.24
N LEU A 86 5.83 1.76 -13.18
CA LEU A 86 4.70 2.65 -13.47
C LEU A 86 4.53 3.73 -12.39
N GLY A 87 4.87 3.42 -11.13
CA GLY A 87 4.96 4.38 -10.02
C GLY A 87 5.90 5.53 -10.32
N TYR A 88 7.12 5.23 -10.76
CA TYR A 88 8.14 6.20 -11.15
C TYR A 88 7.67 7.05 -12.35
N PHE A 89 7.16 6.40 -13.40
CA PHE A 89 6.70 7.09 -14.61
C PHE A 89 5.49 7.99 -14.36
N LEU A 90 4.49 7.53 -13.62
CA LEU A 90 3.32 8.36 -13.32
C LEU A 90 3.65 9.49 -12.34
N ASN A 91 4.58 9.27 -11.40
CA ASN A 91 5.06 10.37 -10.56
C ASN A 91 5.72 11.45 -11.43
N GLY A 92 6.66 11.05 -12.26
CA GLY A 92 7.30 11.93 -13.23
C GLY A 92 6.28 12.63 -14.13
N LEU A 93 5.24 11.95 -14.60
CA LEU A 93 4.28 12.55 -15.53
C LEU A 93 3.38 13.60 -14.88
N PHE A 94 2.91 13.35 -13.66
CA PHE A 94 1.87 14.17 -13.01
C PHE A 94 2.41 15.17 -11.99
N TYR A 95 3.57 14.92 -11.40
CA TYR A 95 4.13 15.77 -10.33
C TYR A 95 5.46 16.42 -10.75
N GLU A 96 6.32 15.70 -11.48
CA GLU A 96 7.69 16.12 -11.78
C GLU A 96 7.99 16.08 -13.29
N ARG A 97 7.09 16.66 -14.10
CA ARG A 97 7.09 16.50 -15.57
C ARG A 97 8.37 16.96 -16.23
N GLU A 98 8.95 18.06 -15.77
CA GLU A 98 10.19 18.61 -16.34
C GLU A 98 11.36 17.65 -16.11
N THR A 99 11.54 17.20 -14.87
CA THR A 99 12.55 16.21 -14.48
C THR A 99 12.37 14.90 -15.25
N LEU A 100 11.14 14.42 -15.44
CA LEU A 100 10.90 13.23 -16.25
C LEU A 100 11.33 13.42 -17.72
N MET A 101 11.00 14.55 -18.32
CA MET A 101 11.39 14.84 -19.71
C MET A 101 12.91 14.93 -19.87
N GLU A 102 13.58 15.45 -18.85
CA GLU A 102 15.04 15.52 -18.79
C GLU A 102 15.66 14.12 -18.68
N VAL A 103 15.15 13.28 -17.78
CA VAL A 103 15.54 11.85 -17.65
C VAL A 103 15.33 11.08 -18.96
N LEU A 104 14.23 11.33 -19.68
CA LEU A 104 13.97 10.69 -20.97
C LEU A 104 14.94 11.14 -22.09
N ARG A 105 15.45 12.38 -22.01
CA ARG A 105 16.44 12.90 -22.96
C ARG A 105 17.86 12.42 -22.65
N HIS A 106 18.21 12.21 -21.39
CA HIS A 106 19.47 11.60 -20.99
C HIS A 106 19.24 10.45 -20.01
N PRO A 107 19.09 9.20 -20.50
CA PRO A 107 18.77 8.04 -19.67
C PRO A 107 19.76 7.74 -18.54
N SER A 108 21.00 8.23 -18.63
CA SER A 108 21.97 8.13 -17.54
C SER A 108 21.50 8.79 -16.25
N MET A 109 20.59 9.77 -16.34
CA MET A 109 19.99 10.43 -15.17
C MET A 109 19.03 9.56 -14.38
N LEU A 110 18.56 8.42 -14.93
CA LEU A 110 17.76 7.45 -14.16
C LEU A 110 18.47 6.98 -12.90
N PHE A 111 19.82 6.93 -12.93
CA PHE A 111 20.61 6.48 -11.79
C PHE A 111 20.87 7.59 -10.78
N SER A 112 21.03 8.84 -11.22
CA SER A 112 21.38 9.99 -10.36
C SER A 112 20.18 10.80 -9.88
N THR A 113 19.01 10.67 -10.53
CA THR A 113 17.83 11.49 -10.26
C THR A 113 16.71 10.62 -9.70
N TRP A 114 16.45 10.77 -8.41
CA TRP A 114 15.34 10.10 -7.76
C TRP A 114 14.06 10.89 -7.96
N LEU A 115 13.18 10.40 -8.85
CA LEU A 115 11.78 10.83 -8.88
C LEU A 115 11.04 10.10 -7.76
N GLY A 116 10.05 10.76 -7.17
CA GLY A 116 9.11 10.11 -6.26
C GLY A 116 8.39 8.90 -6.88
N LEU A 117 7.64 8.16 -6.07
CA LEU A 117 6.81 7.04 -6.52
C LEU A 117 5.33 7.36 -6.33
N SER A 118 4.57 7.32 -7.42
CA SER A 118 3.13 7.52 -7.37
C SER A 118 2.45 6.23 -6.87
N SER A 119 1.66 6.33 -5.81
CA SER A 119 0.86 5.20 -5.31
C SER A 119 -0.11 4.66 -6.36
N TYR A 120 -0.63 5.53 -7.25
CA TYR A 120 -1.48 5.11 -8.38
C TYR A 120 -0.71 4.29 -9.40
N GLY A 121 0.51 4.72 -9.73
CA GLY A 121 1.38 3.95 -10.61
C GLY A 121 1.75 2.61 -9.99
N GLY A 122 1.98 2.56 -8.67
CA GLY A 122 2.13 1.30 -7.93
C GLY A 122 0.93 0.36 -8.08
N PHE A 123 -0.29 0.87 -7.87
CA PHE A 123 -1.53 0.09 -7.94
C PHE A 123 -1.84 -0.41 -9.36
N PHE A 124 -1.89 0.49 -10.35
CA PHE A 124 -2.16 0.13 -11.74
C PHE A 124 -1.03 -0.69 -12.34
N GLY A 125 0.21 -0.42 -11.94
CA GLY A 125 1.39 -1.18 -12.34
C GLY A 125 1.30 -2.59 -11.81
N GLY A 126 0.96 -2.78 -10.54
CA GLY A 126 0.74 -4.12 -9.97
C GLY A 126 -0.32 -4.94 -10.69
N ILE A 127 -1.46 -4.32 -11.04
CA ILE A 127 -2.51 -4.96 -11.84
C ILE A 127 -1.99 -5.34 -13.23
N LEU A 128 -1.27 -4.41 -13.89
CA LEU A 128 -0.66 -4.67 -15.20
C LEU A 128 0.34 -5.83 -15.11
N GLY A 129 1.17 -5.89 -14.08
CA GLY A 129 2.10 -6.99 -13.80
C GLY A 129 1.38 -8.33 -13.70
N CYS A 130 0.24 -8.39 -13.02
CA CYS A 130 -0.58 -9.59 -12.96
C CYS A 130 -1.06 -10.07 -14.34
N PHE A 131 -1.48 -9.14 -15.21
CA PHE A 131 -1.90 -9.48 -16.57
C PHE A 131 -0.73 -9.88 -17.48
N ILE A 132 0.42 -9.22 -17.38
CA ILE A 132 1.64 -9.58 -18.10
C ILE A 132 2.08 -10.98 -17.68
N TRP A 133 2.11 -11.26 -16.37
CA TRP A 133 2.44 -12.59 -15.85
C TRP A 133 1.50 -13.66 -16.40
N ARG A 134 0.18 -13.42 -16.38
CA ARG A 134 -0.82 -14.34 -16.94
C ARG A 134 -0.54 -14.62 -18.43
N TYR A 135 -0.28 -13.59 -19.21
CA TYR A 135 0.02 -13.71 -20.64
C TYR A 135 1.31 -14.51 -20.89
N ARG A 136 2.35 -14.28 -20.08
CA ARG A 136 3.67 -14.91 -20.23
C ARG A 136 3.70 -16.36 -19.77
N LYS A 137 3.08 -16.66 -18.63
CA LYS A 137 3.09 -17.98 -18.01
C LYS A 137 1.97 -18.89 -18.48
N LYS A 138 0.90 -18.34 -19.07
CA LYS A 138 -0.30 -19.07 -19.52
C LYS A 138 -0.96 -19.88 -18.40
N MET A 139 -0.84 -19.42 -17.16
CA MET A 139 -1.42 -20.04 -15.96
C MET A 139 -2.71 -19.31 -15.56
N PRO A 140 -3.65 -19.99 -14.87
CA PRO A 140 -4.86 -19.34 -14.39
C PRO A 140 -4.50 -18.25 -13.37
N LEU A 141 -4.88 -17.01 -13.62
CA LEU A 141 -4.50 -15.88 -12.76
C LEU A 141 -5.19 -15.93 -11.38
N LEU A 142 -6.47 -16.30 -11.34
CA LEU A 142 -7.30 -16.12 -10.15
C LEU A 142 -6.79 -16.87 -8.89
N PRO A 143 -6.34 -18.15 -8.95
CA PRO A 143 -5.78 -18.82 -7.78
C PRO A 143 -4.53 -18.12 -7.21
N TYR A 144 -3.62 -17.67 -8.07
CA TYR A 144 -2.39 -17.00 -7.67
C TYR A 144 -2.68 -15.58 -7.18
N ALA A 145 -3.55 -14.84 -7.86
CA ALA A 145 -4.04 -13.54 -7.40
C ALA A 145 -4.72 -13.65 -6.03
N ASN A 146 -5.46 -14.73 -5.76
CA ASN A 146 -6.06 -14.96 -4.46
C ASN A 146 -5.01 -15.12 -3.35
N ALA A 147 -3.92 -15.84 -3.63
CA ALA A 147 -2.80 -15.96 -2.70
C ALA A 147 -2.12 -14.60 -2.45
N VAL A 148 -1.89 -13.82 -3.50
CA VAL A 148 -1.33 -12.45 -3.40
C VAL A 148 -2.26 -11.53 -2.61
N CYS A 149 -3.56 -11.54 -2.89
CA CYS A 149 -4.55 -10.74 -2.16
C CYS A 149 -4.66 -11.13 -0.68
N PHE A 150 -4.44 -12.40 -0.33
CA PHE A 150 -4.35 -12.83 1.06
C PHE A 150 -3.10 -12.25 1.76
N GLY A 151 -1.95 -12.22 1.07
CA GLY A 151 -0.70 -11.66 1.60
C GLY A 151 -0.64 -10.13 1.61
N LEU A 152 -1.39 -9.46 0.73
CA LEU A 152 -1.30 -8.01 0.52
C LEU A 152 -1.52 -7.18 1.80
N PRO A 153 -2.52 -7.45 2.67
CA PRO A 153 -2.70 -6.68 3.91
C PRO A 153 -1.48 -6.69 4.83
N PHE A 154 -0.72 -7.79 4.85
CA PHE A 154 0.50 -7.90 5.63
C PHE A 154 1.59 -6.97 5.11
N GLY A 155 1.75 -6.87 3.79
CA GLY A 155 2.66 -5.89 3.20
C GLY A 155 2.18 -4.45 3.36
N TRP A 156 0.88 -4.23 3.17
CA TRP A 156 0.24 -2.92 3.29
C TRP A 156 0.40 -2.32 4.70
N PHE A 157 0.31 -3.15 5.73
CA PHE A 157 0.57 -2.75 7.12
C PHE A 157 1.94 -2.08 7.28
N PHE A 158 3.01 -2.69 6.75
CA PHE A 158 4.35 -2.07 6.80
C PHE A 158 4.47 -0.82 5.92
N GLY A 159 3.86 -0.80 4.74
CA GLY A 159 3.80 0.41 3.91
C GLY A 159 3.15 1.58 4.65
N ARG A 160 2.06 1.33 5.37
CA ARG A 160 1.35 2.34 6.18
C ARG A 160 2.07 2.70 7.46
N MET A 161 2.83 1.78 8.05
CA MET A 161 3.78 2.15 9.11
C MET A 161 4.85 3.10 8.56
N GLY A 162 5.31 2.88 7.33
CA GLY A 162 6.18 3.81 6.62
C GLY A 162 5.59 5.21 6.58
N CYS A 163 4.34 5.35 6.12
CA CYS A 163 3.62 6.61 6.12
C CYS A 163 3.53 7.26 7.51
N PHE A 164 3.21 6.46 8.53
CA PHE A 164 3.07 6.94 9.89
C PHE A 164 4.38 7.49 10.46
N VAL A 165 5.51 6.79 10.30
CA VAL A 165 6.78 7.21 10.91
C VAL A 165 7.42 8.43 10.23
N VAL A 166 7.03 8.73 8.99
CA VAL A 166 7.50 9.92 8.25
C VAL A 166 6.48 11.05 8.19
N HIS A 167 5.24 10.79 8.63
CA HIS A 167 4.12 11.74 8.66
C HIS A 167 3.80 12.37 7.30
N ASP A 168 3.73 11.54 6.24
CA ASP A 168 3.38 11.98 4.87
C ASP A 168 1.86 12.01 4.60
N HIS A 169 1.05 11.52 5.55
CA HIS A 169 -0.41 11.42 5.41
C HIS A 169 -1.20 12.29 6.39
N ALA A 170 -0.92 13.60 6.38
CA ALA A 170 -1.59 14.57 7.23
C ALA A 170 -3.11 14.66 6.97
N GLY A 171 -3.88 14.66 8.04
CA GLY A 171 -5.31 14.94 8.05
C GLY A 171 -5.65 16.35 8.47
N LYS A 172 -6.94 16.60 8.65
CA LYS A 172 -7.49 17.83 9.21
C LYS A 172 -7.06 18.02 10.66
N VAL A 173 -7.02 19.28 11.08
CA VAL A 173 -6.87 19.65 12.50
C VAL A 173 -8.03 19.06 13.29
N THR A 174 -7.74 18.52 14.47
CA THR A 174 -8.71 17.75 15.26
C THR A 174 -8.31 17.72 16.74
N ASP A 175 -9.28 17.46 17.61
CA ASP A 175 -9.12 17.17 19.03
C ASP A 175 -9.29 15.68 19.37
N PHE A 176 -9.30 14.82 18.35
CA PHE A 176 -9.47 13.38 18.51
C PHE A 176 -8.31 12.72 19.29
N ALA A 177 -8.61 11.75 20.13
CA ALA A 177 -7.64 11.10 21.03
C ALA A 177 -6.47 10.37 20.33
N LEU A 178 -6.57 10.09 19.03
CA LEU A 178 -5.47 9.53 18.23
C LEU A 178 -4.86 10.57 17.29
N ALA A 179 -5.02 11.86 17.56
CA ALA A 179 -4.30 12.91 16.85
C ALA A 179 -2.82 12.87 17.22
N VAL A 180 -1.96 13.25 16.29
CA VAL A 180 -0.55 13.53 16.57
C VAL A 180 -0.45 15.01 16.92
N ALA A 181 0.05 15.32 18.12
CA ALA A 181 0.28 16.67 18.60
C ALA A 181 1.33 17.38 17.75
N ASP A 182 1.26 18.70 17.65
CA ASP A 182 2.25 19.54 16.95
C ASP A 182 2.65 19.01 15.54
N TYR A 183 1.66 18.53 14.78
CA TYR A 183 1.89 17.94 13.46
C TYR A 183 2.54 18.96 12.53
N ARG A 184 3.78 18.70 12.10
CA ARG A 184 4.59 19.62 11.29
C ARG A 184 4.19 19.63 9.82
N PHE A 185 2.96 20.05 9.54
CA PHE A 185 2.38 20.13 8.21
C PHE A 185 1.90 21.56 7.92
N GLY A 186 2.40 22.16 6.85
CA GLY A 186 2.18 23.57 6.53
C GLY A 186 3.10 24.52 7.31
N ALA A 187 2.65 25.75 7.51
CA ALA A 187 3.37 26.77 8.26
C ALA A 187 3.02 26.76 9.76
N PRO A 188 3.95 27.13 10.65
CA PRO A 188 3.65 27.27 12.08
C PRO A 188 2.65 28.41 12.35
N PRO A 189 1.88 28.36 13.47
CA PRO A 189 1.96 27.37 14.54
C PRO A 189 1.36 26.00 14.14
N PHE A 190 2.04 24.93 14.55
CA PHE A 190 1.59 23.56 14.29
C PHE A 190 0.41 23.20 15.21
N GLN A 191 -0.45 22.32 14.71
CA GLN A 191 -1.71 21.96 15.37
C GLN A 191 -1.87 20.43 15.41
N PRO A 192 -2.60 19.88 16.40
CA PRO A 192 -2.92 18.46 16.41
C PRO A 192 -3.73 18.07 15.18
N ARG A 193 -3.31 17.01 14.49
CA ARG A 193 -3.96 16.53 13.25
C ARG A 193 -4.20 15.04 13.30
N HIS A 194 -5.21 14.60 12.57
CA HIS A 194 -5.38 13.19 12.24
C HIS A 194 -4.14 12.68 11.49
N ASP A 195 -3.65 11.50 11.85
CA ASP A 195 -2.64 10.80 11.06
C ASP A 195 -3.29 9.62 10.32
N LEU A 196 -3.53 9.82 9.02
CA LEU A 196 -4.21 8.80 8.21
C LEU A 196 -3.31 7.59 7.96
N GLY A 197 -1.98 7.76 8.01
CA GLY A 197 -1.03 6.65 7.96
C GLY A 197 -1.24 5.72 9.14
N PHE A 198 -1.30 6.28 10.35
CA PHE A 198 -1.56 5.53 11.59
C PHE A 198 -2.93 4.84 11.59
N TYR A 199 -3.98 5.54 11.15
CA TYR A 199 -5.32 4.94 11.11
C TYR A 199 -5.37 3.76 10.13
N GLU A 200 -4.67 3.86 9.00
CA GLU A 200 -4.53 2.73 8.08
C GLU A 200 -3.64 1.60 8.63
N VAL A 201 -2.65 1.87 9.49
CA VAL A 201 -1.92 0.81 10.21
C VAL A 201 -2.87 0.00 11.09
N LEU A 202 -3.66 0.68 11.93
CA LEU A 202 -4.63 0.03 12.81
C LEU A 202 -5.66 -0.76 12.00
N TYR A 203 -6.15 -0.18 10.91
CA TYR A 203 -7.14 -0.84 10.07
C TYR A 203 -6.55 -2.03 9.29
N SER A 204 -5.31 -1.92 8.81
CA SER A 204 -4.61 -3.04 8.16
C SER A 204 -4.40 -4.20 9.13
N ALA A 205 -4.07 -3.93 10.39
CA ALA A 205 -3.99 -4.95 11.43
C ALA A 205 -5.35 -5.65 11.66
N ALA A 206 -6.46 -4.89 11.63
CA ALA A 206 -7.81 -5.46 11.71
C ALA A 206 -8.12 -6.36 10.50
N ILE A 207 -7.76 -5.95 9.28
CA ILE A 207 -7.91 -6.79 8.07
C ILE A 207 -7.08 -8.07 8.18
N ILE A 208 -5.83 -7.99 8.63
CA ILE A 208 -4.96 -9.15 8.86
C ILE A 208 -5.61 -10.12 9.85
N ALA A 209 -6.10 -9.61 10.99
CA ALA A 209 -6.79 -10.42 12.00
C ALA A 209 -8.04 -11.10 11.41
N LEU A 210 -8.84 -10.37 10.64
CA LEU A 210 -10.00 -10.89 9.93
C LEU A 210 -9.61 -12.01 8.95
N PHE A 211 -8.58 -11.81 8.13
CA PHE A 211 -8.15 -12.78 7.12
C PHE A 211 -7.63 -14.06 7.76
N ILE A 212 -6.83 -13.95 8.81
CA ILE A 212 -6.35 -15.10 9.60
C ILE A 212 -7.54 -15.83 10.24
N TRP A 213 -8.48 -15.11 10.83
CA TRP A 213 -9.67 -15.70 11.45
C TRP A 213 -10.54 -16.43 10.41
N LEU A 214 -10.77 -15.82 9.25
CA LEU A 214 -11.55 -16.42 8.17
C LEU A 214 -10.90 -17.70 7.64
N GLU A 215 -9.57 -17.73 7.49
CA GLU A 215 -8.84 -18.93 7.04
C GLU A 215 -8.75 -20.03 8.11
N ARG A 216 -8.79 -19.68 9.39
CA ARG A 216 -8.79 -20.68 10.48
C ARG A 216 -10.13 -21.42 10.59
N ARG A 217 -11.23 -20.79 10.16
CA ARG A 217 -12.60 -21.35 10.27
C ARG A 217 -12.90 -22.40 9.22
N SER A 218 -12.55 -22.13 7.96
CA SER A 218 -12.91 -22.98 6.82
C SER A 218 -12.11 -22.56 5.59
N ARG A 219 -11.76 -23.53 4.74
CA ARG A 219 -11.19 -23.25 3.42
C ARG A 219 -12.12 -22.37 2.60
N ARG A 220 -11.58 -21.34 1.96
CA ARG A 220 -12.33 -20.37 1.16
C ARG A 220 -12.32 -20.75 -0.33
N PRO A 221 -13.37 -20.40 -1.09
CA PRO A 221 -13.37 -20.62 -2.53
C PRO A 221 -12.26 -19.80 -3.21
N VAL A 222 -11.80 -20.27 -4.36
CA VAL A 222 -10.78 -19.56 -5.14
C VAL A 222 -11.31 -18.19 -5.56
N GLY A 223 -10.51 -17.15 -5.32
CA GLY A 223 -10.87 -15.75 -5.61
C GLY A 223 -11.57 -15.03 -4.45
N PHE A 224 -11.85 -15.71 -3.33
CA PHE A 224 -12.47 -15.10 -2.16
C PHE A 224 -11.74 -13.85 -1.65
N TYR A 225 -10.41 -13.88 -1.56
CA TYR A 225 -9.62 -12.73 -1.10
C TYR A 225 -9.47 -11.65 -2.17
N CYS A 226 -9.56 -11.99 -3.45
CA CYS A 226 -9.66 -11.00 -4.52
C CYS A 226 -10.94 -10.16 -4.44
N VAL A 227 -12.01 -10.71 -3.86
CA VAL A 227 -13.25 -9.99 -3.60
C VAL A 227 -13.22 -9.31 -2.23
N MET A 228 -12.86 -10.05 -1.18
CA MET A 228 -12.94 -9.54 0.18
C MET A 228 -12.03 -8.34 0.38
N LEU A 229 -10.80 -8.38 -0.13
CA LEU A 229 -9.83 -7.30 0.05
C LEU A 229 -10.38 -5.93 -0.42
N PRO A 230 -10.83 -5.74 -1.67
CA PRO A 230 -11.40 -4.46 -2.07
C PRO A 230 -12.69 -4.11 -1.31
N LEU A 231 -13.55 -5.09 -1.01
CA LEU A 231 -14.82 -4.82 -0.32
C LEU A 231 -14.64 -4.39 1.15
N VAL A 232 -13.61 -4.87 1.83
CA VAL A 232 -13.32 -4.41 3.20
C VAL A 232 -12.49 -3.12 3.17
N TYR A 233 -11.44 -3.07 2.35
CA TYR A 233 -10.48 -1.96 2.37
C TYR A 233 -11.07 -0.65 1.84
N ALA A 234 -11.71 -0.70 0.67
CA ALA A 234 -12.09 0.50 -0.06
C ALA A 234 -13.14 1.37 0.65
N PRO A 235 -14.21 0.83 1.29
CA PRO A 235 -15.16 1.67 2.02
C PRO A 235 -14.52 2.47 3.15
N VAL A 236 -13.64 1.84 3.93
CA VAL A 236 -12.94 2.53 5.02
C VAL A 236 -11.95 3.54 4.47
N ARG A 237 -11.20 3.20 3.41
CA ARG A 237 -10.28 4.14 2.76
C ARG A 237 -11.01 5.37 2.21
N PHE A 238 -12.19 5.17 1.61
CA PHE A 238 -13.05 6.23 1.10
C PHE A 238 -13.50 7.18 2.22
N LEU A 239 -13.90 6.63 3.37
CA LEU A 239 -14.35 7.40 4.52
C LEU A 239 -13.20 8.15 5.22
N LEU A 240 -12.07 7.48 5.43
CA LEU A 240 -10.87 8.09 6.01
C LEU A 240 -10.40 9.30 5.20
N ASP A 241 -10.60 9.28 3.89
CA ASP A 241 -10.15 10.37 3.05
C ASP A 241 -10.93 11.69 3.23
N PHE A 242 -12.14 11.65 3.80
CA PHE A 242 -12.80 12.88 4.24
C PHE A 242 -12.06 13.58 5.39
N LEU A 243 -11.20 12.87 6.11
CA LEU A 243 -10.31 13.41 7.14
C LEU A 243 -9.01 13.95 6.55
N ARG A 244 -8.73 13.77 5.26
CA ARG A 244 -7.53 14.29 4.59
C ARG A 244 -7.51 15.82 4.67
N ALA A 245 -6.31 16.39 4.84
CA ALA A 245 -6.11 17.82 4.83
C ALA A 245 -6.70 18.49 3.57
N ALA A 246 -7.05 19.77 3.68
CA ALA A 246 -7.57 20.53 2.54
C ALA A 246 -6.47 20.74 1.50
N PRO A 247 -6.81 20.90 0.20
CA PRO A 247 -5.80 21.05 -0.85
C PRO A 247 -4.96 22.33 -0.64
N LEU A 248 -5.61 23.38 -0.12
CA LEU A 248 -4.98 24.66 0.22
C LEU A 248 -3.92 24.54 1.32
N GLU A 249 -3.99 23.49 2.16
CA GLU A 249 -3.00 23.23 3.21
C GLU A 249 -1.90 22.27 2.74
N GLY A 250 -1.91 21.85 1.46
CA GLY A 250 -1.01 20.83 0.91
C GLY A 250 -1.60 19.42 0.88
N GLY A 251 -2.90 19.27 1.15
CA GLY A 251 -3.62 18.01 0.99
C GLY A 251 -3.92 17.66 -0.47
N ASP A 252 -4.55 16.51 -0.70
CA ASP A 252 -4.78 16.00 -2.04
C ASP A 252 -5.81 16.85 -2.81
N VAL A 253 -5.56 17.04 -4.10
CA VAL A 253 -6.49 17.70 -5.04
C VAL A 253 -7.81 16.92 -5.10
N ARG A 254 -8.93 17.63 -5.23
CA ARG A 254 -10.26 17.03 -5.36
C ARG A 254 -10.80 17.21 -6.77
N TYR A 255 -11.20 16.11 -7.39
CA TYR A 255 -11.84 16.04 -8.70
C TYR A 255 -13.33 15.76 -8.51
N VAL A 256 -14.17 16.72 -8.88
CA VAL A 256 -15.64 16.64 -8.68
C VAL A 256 -15.99 16.39 -7.20
N GLY A 257 -15.26 17.07 -6.30
CA GLY A 257 -15.49 16.99 -4.85
C GLY A 257 -14.83 15.80 -4.13
N LEU A 258 -14.32 14.81 -4.86
CA LEU A 258 -13.67 13.62 -4.30
C LEU A 258 -12.17 13.61 -4.57
N THR A 259 -11.39 13.02 -3.67
CA THR A 259 -9.96 12.83 -3.92
C THR A 259 -9.71 11.65 -4.86
N PRO A 260 -8.50 11.59 -5.44
CA PRO A 260 -8.05 10.41 -6.18
C PRO A 260 -8.20 9.09 -5.41
N ALA A 261 -7.97 9.08 -4.09
CA ALA A 261 -8.09 7.86 -3.30
C ALA A 261 -9.55 7.39 -3.14
N GLN A 262 -10.48 8.34 -3.08
CA GLN A 262 -11.92 8.04 -3.07
C GLN A 262 -12.37 7.46 -4.42
N TRP A 263 -11.90 8.04 -5.53
CA TRP A 263 -12.15 7.49 -6.87
C TRP A 263 -11.59 6.06 -7.03
N SER A 264 -10.36 5.83 -6.58
CA SER A 264 -9.77 4.49 -6.58
C SER A 264 -10.54 3.52 -5.69
N SER A 265 -11.07 3.97 -4.56
CA SER A 265 -11.90 3.14 -3.68
C SER A 265 -13.18 2.69 -4.39
N ILE A 266 -13.86 3.59 -5.11
CA ILE A 266 -15.03 3.25 -5.93
C ILE A 266 -14.67 2.20 -6.99
N ALA A 267 -13.57 2.41 -7.72
CA ALA A 267 -13.10 1.48 -8.73
C ALA A 267 -12.76 0.09 -8.14
N MET A 268 -12.11 0.06 -6.97
CA MET A 268 -11.79 -1.18 -6.25
C MET A 268 -13.04 -1.96 -5.87
N VAL A 269 -14.07 -1.30 -5.32
CA VAL A 269 -15.36 -1.96 -5.03
C VAL A 269 -15.96 -2.54 -6.30
N GLY A 270 -15.99 -1.77 -7.40
CA GLY A 270 -16.48 -2.25 -8.69
C GLY A 270 -15.75 -3.49 -9.19
N ILE A 271 -14.41 -3.51 -9.09
CA ILE A 271 -13.58 -4.68 -9.43
C ILE A 271 -13.91 -5.86 -8.52
N GLY A 272 -14.04 -5.65 -7.21
CA GLY A 272 -14.40 -6.69 -6.25
C GLY A 272 -15.76 -7.33 -6.57
N VAL A 273 -16.77 -6.52 -6.88
CA VAL A 273 -18.09 -7.01 -7.30
C VAL A 273 -18.03 -7.77 -8.62
N ALA A 274 -17.27 -7.27 -9.60
CA ALA A 274 -17.09 -7.97 -10.88
C ALA A 274 -16.41 -9.33 -10.70
N VAL A 275 -15.35 -9.41 -9.87
CA VAL A 275 -14.69 -10.69 -9.56
C VAL A 275 -15.63 -11.63 -8.82
N TRP A 276 -16.48 -11.12 -7.92
CA TRP A 276 -17.49 -11.93 -7.24
C TRP A 276 -18.49 -12.53 -8.21
N GLN A 277 -19.01 -11.73 -9.15
CA GLN A 277 -20.04 -12.17 -10.10
C GLN A 277 -19.49 -13.11 -11.18
N PHE A 278 -18.27 -12.87 -11.67
CA PHE A 278 -17.75 -13.55 -12.86
C PHE A 278 -16.53 -14.45 -12.60
N GLY A 279 -15.83 -14.25 -11.49
CA GLY A 279 -14.56 -14.91 -11.18
C GLY A 279 -14.68 -16.02 -10.14
N VAL A 280 -15.49 -15.83 -9.10
CA VAL A 280 -15.60 -16.81 -8.00
C VAL A 280 -16.44 -18.00 -8.46
N LYS A 281 -15.76 -19.13 -8.74
CA LYS A 281 -16.43 -20.40 -9.02
C LYS A 281 -16.73 -21.13 -7.71
N PRO A 282 -17.93 -21.73 -7.56
CA PRO A 282 -18.22 -22.63 -6.44
C PRO A 282 -17.19 -23.76 -6.38
N ARG A 283 -16.90 -24.24 -5.16
CA ARG A 283 -16.01 -25.39 -4.95
C ARG A 283 -16.57 -26.59 -5.72
N MET A 284 -15.86 -27.09 -6.73
CA MET A 284 -16.07 -28.45 -7.22
C MET A 284 -15.81 -29.37 -6.02
N ALA A 285 -16.82 -30.13 -5.61
CA ALA A 285 -16.66 -31.08 -4.52
C ALA A 285 -15.49 -32.01 -4.83
N GLU A 286 -14.59 -32.20 -3.87
CA GLU A 286 -13.57 -33.23 -3.97
C GLU A 286 -14.30 -34.59 -4.00
N GLY A 287 -14.26 -35.27 -5.15
CA GLY A 287 -14.64 -36.67 -5.30
C GLY A 287 -15.94 -36.92 -6.08
N GLU A 288 -15.87 -36.84 -7.41
CA GLU A 288 -16.47 -37.90 -8.22
C GLU A 288 -15.31 -38.51 -9.01
N PRO A 289 -15.05 -39.84 -8.88
CA PRO A 289 -14.11 -40.49 -9.76
C PRO A 289 -14.66 -40.30 -11.18
N GLU A 290 -13.79 -39.86 -12.08
CA GLU A 290 -14.03 -39.88 -13.51
C GLU A 290 -14.49 -41.32 -13.85
N SER A 291 -15.80 -41.49 -14.02
CA SER A 291 -16.36 -42.79 -14.35
C SER A 291 -15.83 -43.12 -15.73
N ALA A 292 -14.86 -44.03 -15.76
CA ALA A 292 -14.53 -44.79 -16.96
C ALA A 292 -15.85 -45.34 -17.52
N ASN A 293 -16.28 -44.81 -18.65
CA ASN A 293 -17.32 -45.30 -19.56
C ASN A 293 -17.15 -44.47 -20.84
N ALA A 294 -17.01 -45.01 -22.04
CA ALA A 294 -16.79 -46.34 -22.60
C ALA A 294 -16.28 -46.07 -24.03
#